data_AF-A0A961RW17-F1
#
_entry.id   AF-A0A961RW17-F1
#
_cell.length_a   1.000
_cell.length_b   1.000
_cell.length_c   1.000
_cell.angle_alpha   90.00
_cell.angle_beta   90.00
_cell.angle_gamma   90.00
#
_symmetry.space_group_name_H-M   'P 1'
#
loop_
_entity.id
_entity.type
_entity.pdbx_description
1 polymer ?
#
loop_
_entity_poly.entity_id
_entity_poly.type
_entity_poly.pdbx_seq_one_letter_code
_entity_poly.pdbx_strand_id
1 'polypeptide(L)' 'MRKDLDIVLSEARANGSTLPVTALVDQFYAEVQAMGGNRWDTSSLLARLKRK' A
#
# COMPACT_ATOMS: atom_id res chain seq x y z
N MET A 1 -7.66 1.93 0.82
CA MET A 1 -6.24 2.16 0.46
C MET A 1 -5.78 1.19 -0.62
N ARG A 2 -5.68 -0.13 -0.38
CA ARG A 2 -5.29 -1.10 -1.44
C ARG A 2 -6.13 -0.99 -2.73
N LYS A 3 -7.45 -0.82 -2.60
CA LYS A 3 -8.36 -0.59 -3.74
C LYS A 3 -7.92 0.62 -4.58
N ASP A 4 -7.68 1.73 -3.92
CA ASP A 4 -7.35 3.00 -4.58
C ASP A 4 -5.94 2.94 -5.21
N LEU A 5 -5.00 2.27 -4.53
CA LEU A 5 -3.66 2.02 -5.05
C LEU A 5 -3.67 1.10 -6.27
N ASP A 6 -4.52 0.08 -6.30
CA ASP A 6 -4.66 -0.80 -7.47
C ASP A 6 -5.18 -0.05 -8.70
N ILE A 7 -6.15 0.86 -8.51
CA ILE A 7 -6.64 1.76 -9.58
C ILE A 7 -5.49 2.62 -10.11
N VAL A 8 -4.72 3.26 -9.23
CA VAL A 8 -3.59 4.13 -9.61
C VAL A 8 -2.49 3.35 -10.34
N LEU A 9 -2.15 2.15 -9.83
CA LEU A 9 -1.12 1.30 -10.44
C LEU A 9 -1.59 0.72 -11.78
N SER A 10 -2.87 0.43 -11.94
CA SER A 10 -3.45 -0.01 -13.21
C SER A 10 -3.39 1.09 -14.26
N GLU A 11 -3.72 2.33 -13.89
CA GLU A 11 -3.64 3.48 -14.79
C GLU A 11 -2.18 3.77 -15.18
N ALA A 12 -1.25 3.71 -14.22
CA ALA A 12 0.18 3.87 -14.51
C ALA A 12 0.70 2.83 -15.50
N ARG A 13 0.23 1.57 -15.41
CA ARG A 13 0.55 0.53 -16.40
C ARG A 13 -0.02 0.86 -17.79
N ALA A 14 -1.23 1.43 -17.86
CA ALA A 14 -1.87 1.77 -19.12
C ALA A 14 -1.17 2.93 -19.85
N ASN A 15 -0.69 3.94 -19.10
CA ASN A 15 -0.06 5.12 -19.67
C ASN A 15 1.48 5.09 -19.68
N GLY A 16 2.10 4.01 -19.19
CA GLY A 16 3.55 3.83 -19.17
C GLY A 16 4.28 4.60 -18.05
N SER A 17 3.56 5.18 -17.09
CA SER A 17 4.16 5.86 -15.95
C SER A 17 4.78 4.89 -14.96
N THR A 18 5.91 5.27 -14.36
CA THR A 18 6.55 4.49 -13.29
C THR A 18 6.20 5.08 -11.93
N LEU A 19 5.59 4.27 -11.05
CA LEU A 19 5.19 4.67 -9.70
C LEU A 19 5.83 3.76 -8.63
N PRO A 20 7.18 3.73 -8.51
CA PRO A 20 7.87 2.80 -7.62
C PRO A 20 7.51 3.00 -6.14
N VAL A 21 7.32 4.25 -5.71
CA VAL A 21 6.93 4.56 -4.33
C VAL A 21 5.49 4.11 -4.05
N THR A 22 4.58 4.30 -4.99
CA THR A 22 3.19 3.83 -4.86
C THR A 22 3.13 2.31 -4.73
N ALA A 23 3.91 1.58 -5.54
CA ALA A 23 4.01 0.13 -5.45
C ALA A 23 4.58 -0.33 -4.10
N LEU A 24 5.57 0.38 -3.56
CA LEU A 24 6.11 0.10 -2.22
C LEU A 24 5.06 0.31 -1.13
N VAL A 25 4.31 1.41 -1.19
CA VAL A 25 3.22 1.69 -0.24
C VAL A 25 2.10 0.64 -0.35
N ASP A 26 1.77 0.20 -1.57
CA ASP A 26 0.83 -0.89 -1.80
C ASP A 26 1.27 -2.19 -1.11
N GLN A 27 2.56 -2.57 -1.25
CA GLN A 27 3.13 -3.71 -0.53
C GLN A 27 3.05 -3.54 0.99
N PHE A 28 3.29 -2.34 1.51
CA PHE A 28 3.19 -2.08 2.94
C PHE A 28 1.75 -2.28 3.45
N TYR A 29 0.75 -1.87 2.67
CA TYR A 29 -0.64 -2.17 3.01
C TYR A 29 -0.99 -3.65 2.90
N ALA A 30 -0.38 -4.42 1.98
CA ALA A 30 -0.56 -5.87 1.94
C ALA A 30 -0.05 -6.54 3.22
N GLU A 31 1.10 -6.10 3.75
CA GLU A 31 1.60 -6.58 5.03
C GLU A 31 0.63 -6.23 6.18
N VAL A 32 0.05 -5.03 6.18
CA VAL A 32 -0.99 -4.66 7.17
C VAL A 32 -2.23 -5.55 7.06
N GLN A 33 -2.69 -5.88 5.86
CA GLN A 33 -3.80 -6.82 5.67
C GLN A 33 -3.44 -8.23 6.17
N ALA A 34 -2.21 -8.69 5.93
CA ALA A 34 -1.71 -9.96 6.46
C ALA A 34 -1.66 -9.99 8.00
N MET A 35 -1.45 -8.84 8.65
CA MET A 35 -1.56 -8.67 10.10
C MET A 35 -3.02 -8.60 10.61
N GLY A 36 -4.02 -8.73 9.72
CA GLY A 36 -5.45 -8.62 10.07
C GLY A 36 -5.99 -7.18 10.08
N GLY A 37 -5.20 -6.19 9.65
CA GLY A 37 -5.52 -4.77 9.71
C GLY A 37 -6.46 -4.24 8.62
N ASN A 38 -7.35 -5.08 8.06
CA ASN A 38 -8.22 -4.72 6.93
C ASN A 38 -9.11 -3.49 7.16
N ARG A 39 -9.43 -3.17 8.42
CA ARG A 39 -10.25 -2.01 8.82
C ARG A 39 -9.48 -0.92 9.56
N TRP A 40 -8.15 -1.02 9.63
CA TRP A 40 -7.33 0.01 10.27
C TRP A 40 -7.21 1.23 9.35
N ASP A 41 -7.01 2.40 9.95
CA ASP A 41 -6.82 3.65 9.21
C ASP A 41 -5.40 3.76 8.61
N THR A 42 -5.10 4.89 7.95
CA THR A 42 -3.82 5.13 7.27
C THR A 42 -2.61 5.06 8.20
N SER A 43 -2.77 5.36 9.49
CA SER A 43 -1.70 5.27 10.50
C SER A 43 -1.24 3.84 10.78
N SER A 44 -2.00 2.82 10.33
CA SER A 44 -1.65 1.40 10.42
C SER A 44 -0.28 1.04 9.87
N LEU A 45 0.29 1.84 8.97
CA LEU A 45 1.65 1.65 8.47
C LEU A 45 2.70 1.71 9.60
N LEU A 46 2.40 2.39 10.72
CA LEU A 46 3.24 2.40 11.91
C LEU A 46 3.36 1.02 12.56
N ALA A 47 2.38 0.12 12.40
CA ALA A 47 2.43 -1.24 12.94
C ALA A 47 3.59 -2.06 12.38
N ARG A 48 4.15 -1.64 11.23
CA ARG A 48 5.32 -2.27 10.59
C ARG A 48 6.65 -1.82 11.19
N LEU A 49 6.67 -0.73 11.97
CA LEU A 49 7.89 -0.22 12.58
C LEU A 49 8.26 -1.05 13.81
N LYS A 50 9.45 -1.66 13.81
CA LYS A 50 10.01 -2.30 15.00
C LYS A 50 10.49 -1.21 15.97
N ARG A 51 10.10 -1.31 17.24
CA ARG A 51 10.69 -0.48 18.30
C ARG A 51 12.15 -0.90 18.51
N LYS A 52 13.05 0.08 18.59
CA LYS A 52 14.46 -0.11 18.99
C LYS A 52 14.55 -0.39 20.49
#